data_AF-A0A939XFB2-F1
#
_entry.id   AF-A0A939XFB2-F1
#
_cell.length_a   1.000
_cell.length_b   1.000
_cell.length_c   1.000
_cell.angle_alpha   90.00
_cell.angle_beta   90.00
_cell.angle_gamma   90.00
#
_symmetry.space_group_name_H-M   'P 1'
#
loop_
_entity.id
_entity.type
_entity.pdbx_description
1 polymer ?
#
loop_
_entity_poly.entity_id
_entity_poly.type
_entity_poly.pdbx_seq_one_letter_code
_entity_poly.pdbx_strand_id
1 'polypeptide(L)'
;MKMGPIAPQDPVRQRQFYYIMLDKQISIFPTVDGKNASIIFANDGRLRSASELVGNVTDEAILGLLATTADIRKLVYGIGVSMITDTGEGGKFFFDQNGMHQPAGTSINQEITGDGVEYLLPFEAYEWGNDDKEPGQFRFEFPSKNVLATVNVRFYLNDGFTAPPFEGIDKVDPTSDGYREMIKGGVLSLGDTTRLKAVFERARSGQDTAITFIGGSITQGAGSNPINKECYTYKTYQGFKDLFKPTGEVTYVKAGVGGTPSELGLVRVDKDLIKFGKVEPDIVVIEFAVNDAGDETGGDCYEGLVRRCLKMKKKPAVILLFSVFVDDYNLEDRLVPIGKHYNLPMVSIKSAVTKQFYLKKDEGRVIGKNAFFYDRYHPANIGHTIMSDCILELFRRADVENPEGESTDDTKTAMRSDDFDMINLIDRTHNEPGAVIEPGSFTGTDTVLQACQMDMSIESTPQFPDNWAHFGKGDEPFRMTLKCRTLLIVYKDSNSPDEGDVDVFVDGSLVKTINPRAIGWIHCNPYVIIREKEAKEHVVEIRMHEGFEDKNFTILGFGVYA
;
A
#
# COMPACT_ATOMS: atom_id res chain seq x y z
N MET A 1 -35.00 30.02 -51.14
CA MET A 1 -33.71 30.13 -50.43
C MET A 1 -32.92 28.86 -50.70
N LYS A 2 -31.71 28.97 -51.29
CA LYS A 2 -30.78 27.84 -51.38
C LYS A 2 -30.22 27.61 -49.98
N MET A 3 -30.31 26.39 -49.45
CA MET A 3 -29.57 26.04 -48.23
C MET A 3 -28.08 26.19 -48.51
N GLY A 4 -27.40 26.98 -47.68
CA GLY A 4 -25.94 27.11 -47.74
C GLY A 4 -25.25 25.78 -47.40
N PRO A 5 -23.96 25.63 -47.73
CA PRO A 5 -23.21 24.42 -47.43
C PRO A 5 -23.22 24.16 -45.91
N ILE A 6 -23.60 22.94 -45.54
CA ILE A 6 -23.51 22.44 -44.17
C ILE A 6 -22.02 22.22 -43.89
N ALA A 7 -21.48 22.89 -42.87
CA ALA A 7 -20.11 22.66 -42.41
C ALA A 7 -19.94 21.17 -42.03
N PRO A 8 -18.79 20.52 -42.33
CA PRO A 8 -18.55 19.16 -41.89
C PRO A 8 -18.65 19.11 -40.37
N GLN A 9 -19.62 18.36 -39.85
CA GLN A 9 -19.62 18.00 -38.43
C GLN A 9 -18.53 16.95 -38.25
N ASP A 10 -17.51 17.26 -37.46
CA ASP A 10 -16.44 16.32 -37.12
C ASP A 10 -17.05 15.04 -36.50
N PRO A 11 -17.00 13.88 -37.18
CA PRO A 11 -17.65 12.64 -36.73
C PRO A 11 -17.14 12.15 -35.37
N VAL A 12 -15.92 12.56 -35.00
CA VAL A 12 -15.27 12.19 -33.75
C VAL A 12 -16.03 12.75 -32.54
N ARG A 13 -16.66 13.94 -32.66
CA ARG A 13 -17.41 14.58 -31.55
C ARG A 13 -18.69 13.85 -31.14
N GLN A 14 -19.13 12.82 -31.88
CA GLN A 14 -20.33 12.04 -31.55
C GLN A 14 -20.04 10.59 -31.11
N ARG A 15 -18.76 10.18 -31.04
CA ARG A 15 -18.41 8.82 -30.60
C ARG A 15 -18.79 8.62 -29.14
N GLN A 16 -19.32 7.43 -28.84
CA GLN A 16 -19.53 6.97 -27.47
C GLN A 16 -18.18 6.90 -26.75
N PHE A 17 -18.15 7.28 -25.48
CA PHE A 17 -16.94 7.19 -24.67
C PHE A 17 -17.27 6.93 -23.20
N TYR A 18 -16.32 6.35 -22.48
CA TYR A 18 -16.35 6.31 -21.02
C TYR A 18 -14.97 6.65 -20.44
N TYR A 19 -14.96 7.04 -19.17
CA TYR A 19 -13.73 7.42 -18.47
C TYR A 19 -13.01 6.19 -17.90
N ILE A 20 -11.70 6.16 -18.11
CA ILE A 20 -10.78 5.31 -17.34
C ILE A 20 -10.23 6.09 -16.15
N MET A 21 -10.06 7.40 -16.31
CA MET A 21 -9.64 8.32 -15.27
C MET A 21 -10.44 9.60 -15.42
N LEU A 22 -11.05 10.06 -14.34
CA LEU A 22 -11.76 11.33 -14.27
C LEU A 22 -11.28 12.10 -13.05
N ASP A 23 -10.84 13.33 -13.26
CA ASP A 23 -10.30 14.22 -12.23
C ASP A 23 -9.26 13.52 -11.33
N LYS A 24 -8.49 12.59 -11.90
CA LYS A 24 -7.56 11.76 -11.15
C LYS A 24 -6.33 12.59 -10.82
N GLN A 25 -6.06 12.75 -9.53
CA GLN A 25 -4.85 13.45 -9.08
C GLN A 25 -3.65 12.53 -9.22
N ILE A 26 -2.56 13.05 -9.79
CA ILE A 26 -1.29 12.36 -9.91
C ILE A 26 -0.17 13.27 -9.38
N SER A 27 0.84 12.65 -8.79
CA SER A 27 2.07 13.30 -8.37
C SER A 27 3.23 12.74 -9.19
N ILE A 28 4.09 13.63 -9.65
CA ILE A 28 5.25 13.26 -10.46
C ILE A 28 6.48 13.11 -9.57
N PHE A 29 7.07 11.91 -9.58
CA PHE A 29 8.27 11.61 -8.82
C PHE A 29 9.36 11.01 -9.70
N PRO A 30 10.62 11.08 -9.28
CA PRO A 30 11.71 10.35 -9.95
C PRO A 30 11.43 8.84 -9.95
N THR A 31 11.43 8.24 -11.13
CA THR A 31 11.45 6.80 -11.35
C THR A 31 12.88 6.26 -11.22
N VAL A 32 13.02 4.93 -11.19
CA VAL A 32 14.33 4.26 -11.06
C VAL A 32 15.29 4.61 -12.20
N ASP A 33 14.77 4.85 -13.41
CA ASP A 33 15.54 5.31 -14.58
C ASP A 33 15.81 6.84 -14.58
N GLY A 34 15.47 7.54 -13.50
CA GLY A 34 15.77 8.96 -13.28
C GLY A 34 14.82 9.93 -13.98
N LYS A 35 13.74 9.43 -14.59
CA LYS A 35 12.70 10.28 -15.20
C LYS A 35 11.71 10.77 -14.17
N ASN A 36 11.12 11.94 -14.37
CA ASN A 36 10.03 12.40 -13.52
C ASN A 36 8.73 11.88 -14.12
N ALA A 37 8.11 10.88 -13.50
CA ALA A 37 6.89 10.30 -14.02
C ALA A 37 5.86 9.93 -12.95
N SER A 38 4.62 9.80 -13.38
CA SER A 38 3.58 9.05 -12.67
C SER A 38 3.15 7.86 -13.51
N ILE A 39 3.06 6.69 -12.88
CA ILE A 39 2.70 5.42 -13.53
C ILE A 39 1.41 4.91 -12.91
N ILE A 40 0.44 4.57 -13.77
CA ILE A 40 -0.83 3.95 -13.40
C ILE A 40 -0.94 2.65 -14.18
N PHE A 41 -0.76 1.52 -13.49
CA PHE A 41 -0.81 0.19 -14.09
C PHE A 41 -2.20 -0.14 -14.63
N ALA A 42 -2.23 -0.78 -15.80
CA ALA A 42 -3.42 -1.21 -16.52
C ALA A 42 -3.57 -2.75 -16.58
N ASN A 43 -2.51 -3.50 -16.24
CA ASN A 43 -2.48 -4.96 -16.23
C ASN A 43 -3.10 -5.58 -14.95
N ASP A 44 -3.17 -6.91 -14.89
CA ASP A 44 -3.73 -7.72 -13.79
C ASP A 44 -5.17 -7.33 -13.41
N GLY A 45 -5.98 -7.02 -14.42
CA GLY A 45 -7.37 -6.60 -14.25
C GLY A 45 -7.54 -5.17 -13.75
N ARG A 46 -6.48 -4.35 -13.64
CA ARG A 46 -6.59 -2.94 -13.22
C ARG A 46 -7.35 -2.09 -14.24
N LEU A 47 -7.15 -2.31 -15.54
CA LEU A 47 -7.92 -1.61 -16.57
C LEU A 47 -9.41 -1.96 -16.55
N ARG A 48 -9.73 -3.24 -16.33
CA ARG A 48 -11.10 -3.71 -16.13
C ARG A 48 -11.71 -3.01 -14.92
N SER A 49 -11.03 -3.05 -13.78
CA SER A 49 -11.50 -2.40 -12.56
C SER A 49 -11.65 -0.89 -12.72
N ALA A 50 -10.77 -0.20 -13.43
CA ALA A 50 -10.93 1.23 -13.73
C ALA A 50 -12.16 1.50 -14.60
N SER A 51 -12.45 0.63 -15.57
CA SER A 51 -13.65 0.73 -16.42
C SER A 51 -14.94 0.49 -15.63
N GLU A 52 -14.95 -0.45 -14.70
CA GLU A 52 -16.06 -0.69 -13.77
C GLU A 52 -16.24 0.50 -12.82
N LEU A 53 -15.14 0.93 -12.17
CA LEU A 53 -15.13 1.93 -11.11
C LEU A 53 -15.44 3.34 -11.64
N VAL A 54 -14.69 3.82 -12.63
CA VAL A 54 -14.77 5.20 -13.13
C VAL A 54 -15.71 5.28 -14.32
N GLY A 55 -15.65 4.27 -15.19
CA GLY A 55 -16.44 4.21 -16.41
C GLY A 55 -17.88 3.75 -16.18
N ASN A 56 -18.23 3.19 -15.01
CA ASN A 56 -19.53 2.56 -14.74
C ASN A 56 -19.88 1.45 -15.73
N VAL A 57 -18.87 0.78 -16.29
CA VAL A 57 -19.06 -0.29 -17.28
C VAL A 57 -19.46 -1.57 -16.56
N THR A 58 -20.64 -2.11 -16.88
CA THR A 58 -21.16 -3.37 -16.34
C THR A 58 -21.39 -4.43 -17.41
N ASP A 59 -21.19 -4.09 -18.68
CA ASP A 59 -21.33 -5.01 -19.80
C ASP A 59 -20.09 -5.92 -19.88
N GLU A 60 -20.27 -7.21 -19.56
CA GLU A 60 -19.21 -8.22 -19.62
C GLU A 60 -18.62 -8.40 -21.02
N ALA A 61 -19.36 -8.10 -22.09
CA ALA A 61 -18.81 -8.13 -23.44
C ALA A 61 -17.79 -7.01 -23.66
N ILE A 62 -18.02 -5.83 -23.07
CA ILE A 62 -17.05 -4.73 -23.08
C ILE A 62 -15.87 -5.05 -22.16
N LEU A 63 -16.15 -5.48 -20.92
CA LEU A 63 -15.11 -5.76 -19.92
C LEU A 63 -14.18 -6.89 -20.36
N GLY A 64 -14.71 -7.91 -21.05
CA GLY A 64 -13.91 -9.00 -21.62
C GLY A 64 -12.92 -8.55 -22.68
N LEU A 65 -13.21 -7.47 -23.41
CA LEU A 65 -12.32 -6.94 -24.46
C LEU A 65 -11.13 -6.14 -23.90
N LEU A 66 -11.07 -5.89 -22.59
CA LEU A 66 -9.99 -5.13 -21.96
C LEU A 66 -8.76 -5.99 -21.61
N ALA A 67 -8.84 -7.31 -21.79
CA ALA A 67 -7.82 -8.24 -21.34
C ALA A 67 -6.57 -8.28 -22.23
N THR A 68 -6.69 -8.01 -23.53
CA THR A 68 -5.56 -8.11 -24.48
C THR A 68 -5.45 -6.87 -25.34
N THR A 69 -4.24 -6.57 -25.83
CA THR A 69 -4.03 -5.45 -26.76
C THR A 69 -4.77 -5.65 -28.08
N ALA A 70 -4.95 -6.91 -28.52
CA ALA A 70 -5.71 -7.20 -29.73
C ALA A 70 -7.21 -6.90 -29.54
N ASP A 71 -7.77 -7.24 -28.38
CA ASP A 71 -9.20 -7.07 -28.10
C ASP A 71 -9.56 -5.62 -27.79
N ILE A 72 -8.71 -4.89 -27.06
CA ILE A 72 -8.97 -3.48 -26.76
C ILE A 72 -9.03 -2.65 -28.04
N ARG A 73 -8.28 -3.03 -29.09
CA ARG A 73 -8.35 -2.39 -30.41
C ARG A 73 -9.65 -2.63 -31.16
N LYS A 74 -10.39 -3.70 -30.82
CA LYS A 74 -11.75 -3.92 -31.34
C LYS A 74 -12.74 -2.97 -30.66
N LEU A 75 -12.58 -2.77 -29.35
CA LEU A 75 -13.45 -1.91 -28.53
C LEU A 75 -13.19 -0.42 -28.74
N VAL A 76 -11.93 -0.01 -28.69
CA VAL A 76 -11.50 1.39 -28.56
C VAL A 76 -11.06 1.93 -29.92
N TYR A 77 -11.69 3.03 -30.32
CA TYR A 77 -11.30 3.84 -31.47
C TYR A 77 -10.05 4.68 -31.18
N GLY A 78 -10.00 5.28 -29.99
CA GLY A 78 -8.86 6.11 -29.57
C GLY A 78 -8.95 6.54 -28.11
N ILE A 79 -7.86 7.11 -27.61
CA ILE A 79 -7.75 7.59 -26.23
C ILE A 79 -7.82 9.11 -26.21
N GLY A 80 -8.78 9.66 -25.49
CA GLY A 80 -8.80 11.06 -25.10
C GLY A 80 -7.99 11.25 -23.83
N VAL A 81 -7.04 12.18 -23.83
CA VAL A 81 -6.28 12.56 -22.64
C VAL A 81 -6.32 14.07 -22.45
N SER A 82 -6.59 14.52 -21.23
CA SER A 82 -6.43 15.93 -20.85
C SER A 82 -5.80 16.05 -19.47
N MET A 83 -5.18 17.19 -19.22
CA MET A 83 -4.40 17.40 -18.01
C MET A 83 -4.43 18.86 -17.59
N ILE A 84 -4.60 19.09 -16.29
CA ILE A 84 -4.47 20.40 -15.67
C ILE A 84 -3.36 20.32 -14.63
N THR A 85 -2.37 21.21 -14.71
CA THR A 85 -1.31 21.35 -13.70
C THR A 85 -1.43 22.67 -12.96
N ASP A 86 -0.94 22.71 -11.74
CA ASP A 86 -0.89 23.94 -10.93
C ASP A 86 0.05 25.01 -11.51
N THR A 87 1.08 24.58 -12.24
CA THR A 87 2.08 25.45 -12.89
C THR A 87 1.72 25.82 -14.34
N GLY A 88 0.76 25.13 -14.97
CA GLY A 88 0.52 25.19 -16.41
C GLY A 88 1.57 24.43 -17.25
N GLU A 89 2.53 23.77 -16.62
CA GLU A 89 3.53 22.93 -17.28
C GLU A 89 2.85 21.76 -18.01
N GLY A 90 3.22 21.57 -19.27
CA GLY A 90 2.84 20.40 -20.06
C GLY A 90 3.78 19.21 -19.81
N GLY A 91 3.38 18.05 -20.30
CA GLY A 91 4.14 16.83 -20.16
C GLY A 91 3.83 15.88 -21.30
N LYS A 92 4.29 14.65 -21.17
CA LYS A 92 4.11 13.62 -22.19
C LYS A 92 3.29 12.46 -21.63
N PHE A 93 2.20 12.15 -22.31
CA PHE A 93 1.35 11.01 -22.02
C PHE A 93 1.84 9.77 -22.80
N PHE A 94 1.71 8.61 -22.17
CA PHE A 94 1.97 7.31 -22.74
C PHE A 94 0.90 6.31 -22.33
N PHE A 95 0.53 5.43 -23.26
CA PHE A 95 -0.18 4.18 -22.98
C PHE A 95 0.68 3.03 -23.50
N ASP A 96 1.36 2.38 -22.56
CA ASP A 96 2.36 1.34 -22.81
C ASP A 96 1.71 -0.04 -22.76
N GLN A 97 2.02 -0.91 -23.73
CA GLN A 97 1.63 -2.32 -23.73
C GLN A 97 2.76 -3.18 -23.14
N ASN A 98 2.38 -4.30 -22.52
CA ASN A 98 3.32 -5.36 -22.18
C ASN A 98 3.51 -6.31 -23.37
N GLY A 99 4.71 -6.82 -23.56
CA GLY A 99 5.00 -7.79 -24.62
C GLY A 99 4.72 -9.24 -24.19
N MET A 100 4.61 -10.14 -25.16
CA MET A 100 4.50 -11.59 -24.95
C MET A 100 5.87 -12.21 -24.68
N HIS A 101 6.88 -11.78 -25.44
CA HIS A 101 8.24 -12.30 -25.36
C HIS A 101 9.21 -11.29 -24.75
N GLN A 102 8.99 -9.99 -24.97
CA GLN A 102 9.75 -8.93 -24.31
C GLN A 102 8.92 -8.26 -23.21
N PRO A 103 9.56 -7.66 -22.18
CA PRO A 103 8.83 -6.95 -21.13
C PRO A 103 7.96 -5.79 -21.66
N ALA A 104 8.40 -5.12 -22.71
CA ALA A 104 7.73 -3.95 -23.29
C ALA A 104 7.20 -4.24 -24.70
N GLY A 105 5.97 -3.80 -24.97
CA GLY A 105 5.35 -3.79 -26.30
C GLY A 105 5.24 -2.37 -26.87
N THR A 106 4.22 -2.13 -27.68
CA THR A 106 3.90 -0.84 -28.29
C THR A 106 3.66 0.23 -27.23
N SER A 107 4.14 1.45 -27.49
CA SER A 107 3.90 2.63 -26.65
C SER A 107 3.29 3.75 -27.49
N ILE A 108 2.00 4.00 -27.33
CA ILE A 108 1.36 5.17 -27.93
C ILE A 108 1.60 6.38 -27.02
N ASN A 109 1.94 7.53 -27.60
CA ASN A 109 2.32 8.70 -26.82
C ASN A 109 1.97 10.01 -27.52
N GLN A 110 1.84 11.07 -26.72
CA GLN A 110 1.48 12.42 -27.17
C GLN A 110 1.99 13.46 -26.17
N GLU A 111 2.55 14.56 -26.69
CA GLU A 111 2.82 15.77 -25.89
C GLU A 111 1.48 16.45 -25.55
N ILE A 112 1.28 16.78 -24.28
CA ILE A 112 0.02 17.34 -23.77
C ILE A 112 0.30 18.60 -22.94
N THR A 113 -0.55 19.61 -23.08
CA THR A 113 -0.49 20.84 -22.27
C THR A 113 -1.13 20.65 -20.89
N GLY A 114 -0.70 21.43 -19.91
CA GLY A 114 -1.24 21.46 -18.55
C GLY A 114 -2.44 22.41 -18.37
N ASP A 115 -3.12 22.79 -19.45
CA ASP A 115 -4.19 23.79 -19.49
C ASP A 115 -5.60 23.19 -19.64
N GLY A 116 -5.71 21.86 -19.62
CA GLY A 116 -6.97 21.12 -19.73
C GLY A 116 -7.42 20.84 -21.16
N VAL A 117 -6.65 21.21 -22.18
CA VAL A 117 -6.94 20.83 -23.58
C VAL A 117 -6.92 19.31 -23.72
N GLU A 118 -7.95 18.75 -24.36
CA GLU A 118 -8.03 17.32 -24.66
C GLU A 118 -7.31 17.02 -25.97
N TYR A 119 -6.47 15.98 -25.94
CA TYR A 119 -5.80 15.39 -27.08
C TYR A 119 -6.39 14.02 -27.34
N LEU A 120 -6.84 13.79 -28.58
CA LEU A 120 -7.32 12.48 -29.01
C LEU A 120 -6.20 11.76 -29.76
N LEU A 121 -5.93 10.52 -29.35
CA LEU A 121 -4.98 9.60 -29.98
C LEU A 121 -5.78 8.45 -30.64
N PRO A 122 -6.12 8.53 -31.94
CA PRO A 122 -6.79 7.44 -32.65
C PRO A 122 -5.86 6.23 -32.79
N PHE A 123 -6.35 5.02 -32.52
CA PHE A 123 -5.54 3.81 -32.59
C PHE A 123 -5.05 3.48 -34.01
N GLU A 124 -5.77 3.94 -35.04
CA GLU A 124 -5.38 3.79 -36.44
C GLU A 124 -4.13 4.61 -36.83
N ALA A 125 -3.77 5.62 -36.03
CA ALA A 125 -2.60 6.46 -36.29
C ALA A 125 -1.28 5.80 -35.84
N TYR A 126 -1.33 4.62 -35.21
CA TYR A 126 -0.18 3.94 -34.63
C TYR A 126 0.01 2.55 -35.25
N GLU A 127 1.28 2.19 -35.48
CA GLU A 127 1.67 0.83 -35.83
C GLU A 127 1.77 -0.01 -34.56
N TRP A 128 1.05 -1.14 -34.52
CA TRP A 128 0.99 -2.03 -33.37
C TRP A 128 1.90 -3.23 -33.58
N GLY A 129 2.71 -3.54 -32.57
CA GLY A 129 3.65 -4.64 -32.57
C GLY A 129 2.98 -6.01 -32.50
N ASN A 130 3.57 -6.99 -33.18
CA ASN A 130 3.12 -8.38 -33.08
C ASN A 130 3.42 -9.02 -31.72
N ASP A 131 4.29 -8.39 -30.90
CA ASP A 131 4.60 -8.86 -29.55
C ASP A 131 3.61 -8.34 -28.50
N ASP A 132 2.65 -7.49 -28.85
CA ASP A 132 1.73 -6.90 -27.88
C ASP A 132 0.83 -7.97 -27.23
N LYS A 133 0.91 -8.07 -25.90
CA LYS A 133 0.14 -9.01 -25.09
C LYS A 133 -1.11 -8.34 -24.52
N GLU A 134 -0.90 -7.34 -23.67
CA GLU A 134 -1.96 -6.70 -22.89
C GLU A 134 -1.61 -5.24 -22.55
N PRO A 135 -2.61 -4.40 -22.21
CA PRO A 135 -2.39 -3.08 -21.64
C PRO A 135 -1.49 -3.16 -20.40
N GLY A 136 -0.34 -2.47 -20.44
CA GLY A 136 0.64 -2.45 -19.36
C GLY A 136 0.37 -1.32 -18.37
N GLN A 137 0.45 -0.07 -18.83
CA GLN A 137 0.33 1.10 -17.97
C GLN A 137 -0.03 2.38 -18.75
N PHE A 138 -0.60 3.34 -18.03
CA PHE A 138 -0.60 4.74 -18.41
C PHE A 138 0.55 5.44 -17.69
N ARG A 139 1.34 6.22 -18.42
CA ARG A 139 2.49 6.94 -17.85
C ARG A 139 2.45 8.41 -18.28
N PHE A 140 2.71 9.29 -17.33
CA PHE A 140 2.80 10.73 -17.53
C PHE A 140 4.21 11.17 -17.15
N GLU A 141 4.99 11.64 -18.12
CA GLU A 141 6.34 12.16 -17.88
C GLU A 141 6.35 13.68 -17.91
N PHE A 142 7.19 14.29 -17.06
CA PHE A 142 7.34 15.73 -16.97
C PHE A 142 8.81 16.15 -16.96
N PRO A 143 9.11 17.39 -17.41
CA PRO A 143 10.41 17.98 -17.18
C PRO A 143 10.71 18.16 -15.69
N SER A 144 9.74 18.69 -14.94
CA SER A 144 9.90 18.99 -13.52
C SER A 144 9.43 17.84 -12.61
N LYS A 145 10.06 17.71 -11.44
CA LYS A 145 9.58 16.86 -10.35
C LYS A 145 8.58 17.58 -9.46
N ASN A 146 7.80 16.83 -8.70
CA ASN A 146 6.84 17.34 -7.71
C ASN A 146 5.70 18.19 -8.30
N VAL A 147 5.40 18.01 -9.58
CA VAL A 147 4.22 18.58 -10.22
C VAL A 147 2.99 17.82 -9.72
N LEU A 148 1.95 18.55 -9.35
CA LEU A 148 0.63 17.99 -9.10
C LEU A 148 -0.22 18.22 -10.35
N ALA A 149 -0.78 17.14 -10.87
CA ALA A 149 -1.63 17.20 -12.05
C ALA A 149 -2.98 16.53 -11.77
N THR A 150 -4.02 17.06 -12.40
CA THR A 150 -5.33 16.42 -12.49
C THR A 150 -5.50 15.93 -13.92
N VAL A 151 -5.64 14.63 -14.11
CA VAL A 151 -5.71 14.01 -15.44
C VAL A 151 -7.06 13.36 -15.70
N ASN A 152 -7.45 13.40 -16.98
CA ASN A 152 -8.58 12.68 -17.52
C ASN A 152 -8.10 11.77 -18.64
N VAL A 153 -8.55 10.51 -18.61
CA VAL A 153 -8.31 9.53 -19.67
C VAL A 153 -9.65 8.89 -20.02
N ARG A 154 -10.00 8.91 -21.30
CA ARG A 154 -11.26 8.38 -21.83
C ARG A 154 -10.99 7.43 -22.98
N PHE A 155 -11.76 6.37 -23.05
CA PHE A 155 -11.81 5.51 -24.23
C PHE A 155 -12.96 5.92 -25.10
N TYR A 156 -12.65 6.44 -26.29
CA TYR A 156 -13.62 6.61 -27.36
C TYR A 156 -13.82 5.27 -28.05
N LEU A 157 -15.06 4.86 -28.22
CA LEU A 157 -15.40 3.52 -28.69
C LEU A 157 -15.54 3.46 -30.21
N ASN A 158 -15.21 2.28 -30.76
CA ASN A 158 -15.56 1.94 -32.13
C ASN A 158 -17.08 1.79 -32.28
N ASP A 159 -17.54 1.89 -33.52
CA ASP A 159 -18.95 1.73 -33.84
C ASP A 159 -19.45 0.34 -33.43
N GLY A 160 -20.68 0.26 -32.92
CA GLY A 160 -21.27 -0.98 -32.41
C GLY A 160 -21.14 -1.19 -30.91
N PHE A 161 -20.33 -0.37 -30.21
CA PHE A 161 -20.27 -0.35 -28.75
C PHE A 161 -20.99 0.87 -28.18
N THR A 162 -21.63 0.70 -27.02
CA THR A 162 -22.34 1.78 -26.31
C THR A 162 -21.69 2.00 -24.96
N ALA A 163 -21.41 3.26 -24.63
CA ALA A 163 -20.90 3.60 -23.32
C ALA A 163 -22.07 3.72 -22.32
N PRO A 164 -21.87 3.32 -21.05
CA PRO A 164 -22.86 3.55 -20.01
C PRO A 164 -23.06 5.07 -19.77
N PRO A 165 -24.21 5.48 -19.21
CA PRO A 165 -24.43 6.87 -18.82
C PRO A 165 -23.38 7.33 -17.82
N PHE A 166 -22.90 8.55 -18.03
CA PHE A 166 -21.97 9.19 -17.10
C PHE A 166 -22.69 9.69 -15.85
N GLU A 167 -22.30 9.19 -14.67
CA GLU A 167 -22.92 9.58 -13.39
C GLU A 167 -22.15 10.64 -12.59
N GLY A 168 -20.94 11.03 -13.02
CA GLY A 168 -20.08 11.94 -12.26
C GLY A 168 -19.46 11.32 -11.00
N ILE A 169 -18.49 12.03 -10.43
CA ILE A 169 -17.91 11.68 -9.12
C ILE A 169 -18.72 12.40 -8.03
N ASP A 170 -19.04 11.69 -6.96
CA ASP A 170 -19.77 12.27 -5.84
C ASP A 170 -18.93 13.35 -5.14
N LYS A 171 -19.52 14.54 -4.99
CA LYS A 171 -18.91 15.61 -4.18
C LYS A 171 -19.24 15.34 -2.72
N VAL A 172 -18.22 15.00 -1.94
CA VAL A 172 -18.36 14.69 -0.52
C VAL A 172 -18.39 16.00 0.27
N ASP A 173 -19.48 16.22 1.02
CA ASP A 173 -19.60 17.32 1.99
C ASP A 173 -19.31 16.79 3.40
N PRO A 174 -18.13 17.09 3.97
CA PRO A 174 -17.74 16.61 5.30
C PRO A 174 -18.57 17.22 6.45
N THR A 175 -19.36 18.26 6.17
CA THR A 175 -20.20 18.92 7.19
C THR A 175 -21.62 18.31 7.29
N SER A 176 -22.01 17.52 6.30
CA SER A 176 -23.34 16.91 6.23
C SER A 176 -23.60 15.92 7.39
N ASP A 177 -24.88 15.76 7.78
CA ASP A 177 -25.27 14.76 8.78
C ASP A 177 -24.94 13.34 8.30
N GLY A 178 -25.18 13.04 7.03
CA GLY A 178 -24.86 11.73 6.44
C GLY A 178 -23.38 11.39 6.54
N TYR A 179 -22.49 12.35 6.27
CA TYR A 179 -21.05 12.14 6.45
C TYR A 179 -20.70 11.89 7.92
N ARG A 180 -21.21 12.70 8.84
CA ARG A 180 -20.95 12.51 10.29
C ARG A 180 -21.43 11.16 10.80
N GLU A 181 -22.61 10.69 10.39
CA GLU A 181 -23.11 9.37 10.75
C GLU A 181 -22.28 8.23 10.12
N MET A 182 -21.85 8.40 8.87
CA MET A 182 -20.93 7.46 8.21
C MET A 182 -19.62 7.32 8.99
N ILE A 183 -19.02 8.45 9.40
CA ILE A 183 -17.77 8.48 10.18
C ILE A 183 -17.96 7.85 11.57
N LYS A 184 -19.06 8.15 12.28
CA LYS A 184 -19.40 7.50 13.55
C LYS A 184 -19.52 5.99 13.41
N GLY A 185 -20.12 5.52 12.31
CA GLY A 185 -20.25 4.11 11.96
C GLY A 185 -18.91 3.40 11.73
N GLY A 186 -17.82 4.15 11.52
CA GLY A 186 -16.47 3.63 11.42
C GLY A 186 -15.82 3.29 12.77
N VAL A 187 -16.31 3.83 13.90
CA VAL A 187 -15.77 3.50 15.23
C VAL A 187 -16.39 2.19 15.71
N LEU A 188 -15.69 1.08 15.46
CA LEU A 188 -16.15 -0.27 15.80
C LEU A 188 -16.16 -0.54 17.30
N SER A 189 -15.13 -0.06 18.01
CA SER A 189 -15.00 -0.19 19.46
C SER A 189 -14.19 0.97 20.02
N LEU A 190 -14.63 1.53 21.15
CA LEU A 190 -13.79 2.46 21.93
C LEU A 190 -12.71 1.74 22.73
N GLY A 191 -12.94 0.46 23.06
CA GLY A 191 -12.09 -0.31 23.97
C GLY A 191 -11.89 0.42 25.31
N ASP A 192 -10.74 0.16 25.93
CA ASP A 192 -10.24 0.96 27.04
C ASP A 192 -9.57 2.24 26.51
N THR A 193 -10.15 3.37 26.89
CA THR A 193 -9.72 4.71 26.45
C THR A 193 -8.69 5.34 27.40
N THR A 194 -8.32 4.67 28.49
CA THR A 194 -7.44 5.22 29.55
C THR A 194 -6.11 5.71 28.98
N ARG A 195 -5.45 4.89 28.14
CA ARG A 195 -4.18 5.28 27.51
C ARG A 195 -4.36 6.48 26.58
N LEU A 196 -5.43 6.52 25.77
CA LEU A 196 -5.71 7.65 24.87
C LEU A 196 -5.93 8.96 25.63
N LYS A 197 -6.76 8.94 26.69
CA LYS A 197 -7.01 10.12 27.54
C LYS A 197 -5.71 10.66 28.14
N ALA A 198 -4.85 9.78 28.64
CA ALA A 198 -3.54 10.18 29.15
C ALA A 198 -2.68 10.88 28.08
N VAL A 199 -2.71 10.42 26.82
CA VAL A 199 -2.03 11.12 25.72
C VAL A 199 -2.64 12.50 25.47
N PHE A 200 -3.97 12.61 25.46
CA PHE A 200 -4.66 13.88 25.21
C PHE A 200 -4.37 14.91 26.30
N GLU A 201 -4.34 14.48 27.57
CA GLU A 201 -3.94 15.31 28.71
C GLU A 201 -2.46 15.75 28.61
N ARG A 202 -1.55 14.84 28.22
CA ARG A 202 -0.15 15.18 27.95
C ARG A 202 -0.03 16.25 26.85
N ALA A 203 -0.73 16.05 25.74
CA ALA A 203 -0.74 17.01 24.63
C ALA A 203 -1.23 18.40 25.07
N ARG A 204 -2.38 18.46 25.78
CA ARG A 204 -2.94 19.72 26.30
C ARG A 204 -2.06 20.41 27.34
N SER A 205 -1.30 19.64 28.13
CA SER A 205 -0.35 20.18 29.12
C SER A 205 0.99 20.59 28.50
N GLY A 206 1.14 20.50 27.18
CA GLY A 206 2.33 20.96 26.47
C GLY A 206 3.51 20.00 26.52
N GLN A 207 3.29 18.74 26.90
CA GLN A 207 4.32 17.71 26.83
C GLN A 207 4.47 17.17 25.40
N ASP A 208 5.68 16.74 25.06
CA ASP A 208 5.96 16.13 23.76
C ASP A 208 5.21 14.81 23.61
N THR A 209 4.67 14.59 22.41
CA THR A 209 3.89 13.41 22.08
C THR A 209 4.34 12.80 20.75
N ALA A 210 4.24 11.49 20.62
CA ALA A 210 4.60 10.75 19.42
C ALA A 210 3.41 9.93 18.90
N ILE A 211 2.97 10.22 17.68
CA ILE A 211 1.89 9.49 16.99
C ILE A 211 2.51 8.72 15.84
N THR A 212 2.31 7.41 15.88
CA THR A 212 3.02 6.48 15.00
C THR A 212 2.04 5.55 14.29
N PHE A 213 2.37 5.19 13.06
CA PHE A 213 1.54 4.38 12.19
C PHE A 213 2.38 3.28 11.57
N ILE A 214 1.91 2.03 11.62
CA ILE A 214 2.54 0.88 10.98
C ILE A 214 1.51 0.10 10.16
N GLY A 215 1.89 -0.25 8.93
CA GLY A 215 0.98 -0.96 8.02
C GLY A 215 1.54 -1.16 6.62
N GLY A 216 0.63 -1.43 5.69
CA GLY A 216 0.92 -1.72 4.28
C GLY A 216 1.03 -0.47 3.39
N SER A 217 0.64 -0.62 2.12
CA SER A 217 0.72 0.46 1.11
C SER A 217 -0.23 1.61 1.40
N ILE A 218 -1.38 1.36 2.04
CA ILE A 218 -2.32 2.41 2.42
C ILE A 218 -1.70 3.28 3.52
N THR A 219 -1.01 2.69 4.52
CA THR A 219 -0.20 3.43 5.51
C THR A 219 0.98 4.16 4.87
N GLN A 220 1.61 3.60 3.84
CA GLN A 220 2.64 4.32 3.06
C GLN A 220 2.07 5.58 2.40
N GLY A 221 0.78 5.56 2.06
CA GLY A 221 0.03 6.65 1.42
C GLY A 221 -0.34 6.39 -0.03
N ALA A 222 -0.23 5.15 -0.52
CA ALA A 222 -0.60 4.80 -1.88
C ALA A 222 -2.03 5.27 -2.20
N GLY A 223 -2.20 5.91 -3.35
CA GLY A 223 -3.46 6.54 -3.77
C GLY A 223 -3.63 8.00 -3.34
N SER A 224 -2.88 8.48 -2.33
CA SER A 224 -2.84 9.90 -1.97
C SER A 224 -1.84 10.71 -2.79
N ASN A 225 -2.22 11.94 -3.16
CA ASN A 225 -1.45 12.82 -4.02
C ASN A 225 -1.55 14.28 -3.52
N PRO A 226 -0.47 14.89 -2.97
CA PRO A 226 0.84 14.29 -2.72
C PRO A 226 0.85 13.27 -1.57
N ILE A 227 1.62 12.20 -1.76
CA ILE A 227 1.65 11.02 -0.88
C ILE A 227 1.96 11.31 0.60
N ASN A 228 2.76 12.34 0.88
CA ASN A 228 3.21 12.68 2.22
C ASN A 228 2.27 13.61 2.99
N LYS A 229 1.31 14.27 2.32
CA LYS A 229 0.41 15.25 2.95
C LYS A 229 -1.07 14.91 2.78
N GLU A 230 -1.43 14.10 1.80
CA GLU A 230 -2.83 13.70 1.57
C GLU A 230 -3.14 12.29 2.09
N CYS A 231 -2.14 11.57 2.61
CA CYS A 231 -2.34 10.28 3.26
C CYS A 231 -3.06 10.42 4.62
N TYR A 232 -3.78 9.36 5.01
CA TYR A 232 -4.58 9.37 6.23
C TYR A 232 -3.73 9.57 7.48
N THR A 233 -2.50 9.05 7.49
CA THR A 233 -1.58 9.16 8.63
C THR A 233 -1.20 10.62 8.91
N TYR A 234 -0.89 11.39 7.85
CA TYR A 234 -0.58 12.81 7.99
C TYR A 234 -1.83 13.63 8.34
N LYS A 235 -2.97 13.34 7.72
CA LYS A 235 -4.24 13.99 8.05
C LYS A 235 -4.63 13.74 9.50
N THR A 236 -4.41 12.53 10.03
CA THR A 236 -4.67 12.21 11.44
C THR A 236 -3.70 12.93 12.37
N TYR A 237 -2.42 13.03 11.98
CA TYR A 237 -1.44 13.83 12.71
C TYR A 237 -1.85 15.31 12.80
N GLN A 238 -2.26 15.93 11.68
CA GLN A 238 -2.75 17.30 11.67
C GLN A 238 -4.05 17.45 12.48
N GLY A 239 -5.00 16.53 12.29
CA GLY A 239 -6.25 16.52 13.02
C GLY A 239 -6.06 16.37 14.53
N PHE A 240 -5.08 15.58 14.98
CA PHE A 240 -4.72 15.50 16.40
C PHE A 240 -4.23 16.85 16.92
N LYS A 241 -3.32 17.51 16.19
CA LYS A 241 -2.83 18.85 16.56
C LYS A 241 -3.98 19.85 16.60
N ASP A 242 -4.95 19.71 15.70
CA ASP A 242 -6.12 20.57 15.68
C ASP A 242 -7.10 20.32 16.83
N LEU A 243 -7.31 19.06 17.22
CA LEU A 243 -8.20 18.71 18.33
C LEU A 243 -7.63 19.12 19.68
N PHE A 244 -6.34 18.90 19.91
CA PHE A 244 -5.74 19.02 21.25
C PHE A 244 -4.88 20.26 21.43
N LYS A 245 -4.58 20.99 20.33
CA LYS A 245 -3.79 22.23 20.32
C LYS A 245 -2.52 22.15 21.20
N PRO A 246 -1.67 21.11 21.03
CA PRO A 246 -0.49 20.94 21.86
C PRO A 246 0.51 22.08 21.66
N THR A 247 1.13 22.53 22.74
CA THR A 247 2.25 23.49 22.70
C THR A 247 3.62 22.80 22.68
N GLY A 248 3.69 21.52 23.06
CA GLY A 248 4.88 20.67 22.91
C GLY A 248 5.04 20.13 21.50
N GLU A 249 6.17 19.46 21.23
CA GLU A 249 6.40 18.83 19.93
C GLU A 249 5.47 17.62 19.75
N VAL A 250 4.93 17.47 18.54
CA VAL A 250 4.23 16.24 18.13
C VAL A 250 5.07 15.55 17.07
N THR A 251 5.76 14.50 17.46
CA THR A 251 6.50 13.60 16.58
C THR A 251 5.52 12.76 15.76
N TYR A 252 5.76 12.71 14.45
CA TYR A 252 4.99 11.93 13.49
C TYR A 252 5.86 10.85 12.88
N VAL A 253 5.43 9.59 12.96
CA VAL A 253 6.10 8.45 12.31
C VAL A 253 5.14 7.74 11.38
N LYS A 254 5.48 7.67 10.09
CA LYS A 254 4.75 6.89 9.07
C LYS A 254 5.64 5.75 8.62
N ALA A 255 5.34 4.55 9.13
CA ALA A 255 6.08 3.31 8.88
C ALA A 255 5.25 2.35 8.01
N GLY A 256 4.82 2.81 6.82
CA GLY A 256 4.11 1.97 5.85
C GLY A 256 5.04 1.36 4.81
N VAL A 257 4.92 0.05 4.54
CA VAL A 257 5.69 -0.66 3.50
C VAL A 257 4.72 -1.44 2.61
N GLY A 258 4.65 -1.07 1.33
CA GLY A 258 3.66 -1.59 0.40
C GLY A 258 3.70 -3.11 0.19
N GLY A 259 2.53 -3.74 0.15
CA GLY A 259 2.41 -5.18 -0.14
C GLY A 259 2.92 -6.11 0.96
N THR A 260 3.14 -5.63 2.19
CA THR A 260 3.76 -6.44 3.26
C THR A 260 2.75 -6.81 4.36
N PRO A 261 2.80 -8.03 4.91
CA PRO A 261 1.95 -8.45 6.02
C PRO A 261 2.50 -7.97 7.37
N SER A 262 1.68 -8.15 8.41
CA SER A 262 2.04 -7.87 9.80
C SER A 262 3.25 -8.65 10.29
N GLU A 263 3.54 -9.81 9.70
CA GLU A 263 4.75 -10.60 9.92
C GLU A 263 6.04 -9.78 9.67
N LEU A 264 6.13 -9.06 8.55
CA LEU A 264 7.24 -8.14 8.30
C LEU A 264 7.15 -6.91 9.20
N GLY A 265 5.94 -6.41 9.44
CA GLY A 265 5.67 -5.30 10.35
C GLY A 265 6.28 -5.52 11.74
N LEU A 266 6.15 -6.74 12.26
CA LEU A 266 6.71 -7.18 13.53
C LEU A 266 8.24 -7.16 13.51
N VAL A 267 8.88 -7.70 12.46
CA VAL A 267 10.35 -7.69 12.31
C VAL A 267 10.92 -6.26 12.27
N ARG A 268 10.21 -5.32 11.62
CA ARG A 268 10.71 -3.95 11.40
C ARG A 268 10.23 -2.91 12.42
N VAL A 269 9.51 -3.30 13.48
CA VAL A 269 9.01 -2.35 14.50
C VAL A 269 10.15 -1.52 15.07
N ASP A 270 11.27 -2.16 15.42
CA ASP A 270 12.41 -1.48 16.04
C ASP A 270 13.02 -0.46 15.07
N LYS A 271 13.24 -0.87 13.82
CA LYS A 271 13.82 -0.03 12.77
C LYS A 271 12.90 1.13 12.36
N ASP A 272 11.66 0.85 12.01
CA ASP A 272 10.82 1.83 11.29
C ASP A 272 9.88 2.63 12.20
N LEU A 273 9.37 2.00 13.27
CA LEU A 273 8.36 2.60 14.16
C LEU A 273 9.01 3.36 15.31
N ILE A 274 9.94 2.72 16.03
CA ILE A 274 10.61 3.32 17.20
C ILE A 274 12.02 3.84 16.89
N LYS A 275 12.50 3.69 15.65
CA LYS A 275 13.80 4.18 15.16
C LYS A 275 14.96 3.77 16.08
N PHE A 276 14.99 2.50 16.46
CA PHE A 276 15.91 1.89 17.43
C PHE A 276 15.94 2.64 18.77
N GLY A 277 14.75 2.94 19.30
CA GLY A 277 14.55 3.59 20.60
C GLY A 277 14.66 5.12 20.59
N LYS A 278 14.90 5.75 19.43
CA LYS A 278 14.90 7.22 19.30
C LYS A 278 13.50 7.83 19.36
N VAL A 279 12.46 7.03 19.11
CA VAL A 279 11.06 7.41 19.25
C VAL A 279 10.41 6.52 20.30
N GLU A 280 9.78 7.14 21.30
CA GLU A 280 8.93 6.45 22.28
C GLU A 280 7.45 6.78 22.00
N PRO A 281 6.70 5.89 21.31
CA PRO A 281 5.33 6.18 20.88
C PRO A 281 4.37 6.44 22.05
N ASP A 282 3.46 7.38 21.85
CA ASP A 282 2.28 7.59 22.70
C ASP A 282 1.03 6.93 22.11
N ILE A 283 0.92 6.96 20.78
CA ILE A 283 -0.14 6.31 20.00
C ILE A 283 0.51 5.48 18.89
N VAL A 284 0.04 4.24 18.74
CA VAL A 284 0.39 3.35 17.62
C VAL A 284 -0.90 2.95 16.91
N VAL A 285 -1.00 3.25 15.61
CA VAL A 285 -2.07 2.76 14.74
C VAL A 285 -1.53 1.60 13.90
N ILE A 286 -2.18 0.44 13.97
CA ILE A 286 -1.80 -0.79 13.26
C ILE A 286 -2.83 -1.07 12.15
N GLU A 287 -2.38 -1.15 10.89
CA GLU A 287 -3.23 -1.31 9.71
C GLU A 287 -2.68 -2.40 8.77
N PHE A 288 -3.26 -3.61 8.84
CA PHE A 288 -2.86 -4.75 7.98
C PHE A 288 -4.05 -5.58 7.48
N ALA A 289 -5.28 -5.09 7.64
CA ALA A 289 -6.50 -5.87 7.37
C ALA A 289 -6.64 -6.31 5.90
N VAL A 290 -5.99 -5.62 4.98
CA VAL A 290 -6.00 -5.96 3.55
C VAL A 290 -4.69 -6.60 3.07
N ASN A 291 -3.70 -6.77 3.95
CA ASN A 291 -2.37 -7.31 3.63
C ASN A 291 -2.10 -8.67 4.27
N ASP A 292 -2.67 -8.98 5.44
CA ASP A 292 -2.40 -10.21 6.22
C ASP A 292 -2.90 -11.51 5.56
N ALA A 293 -3.38 -11.45 4.32
CA ALA A 293 -3.55 -12.65 3.52
C ALA A 293 -2.20 -13.34 3.25
N GLY A 294 -1.11 -12.55 3.23
CA GLY A 294 0.26 -13.04 3.09
C GLY A 294 0.95 -13.44 4.40
N ASP A 295 0.32 -13.27 5.57
CA ASP A 295 0.85 -13.77 6.84
C ASP A 295 0.63 -15.28 6.93
N GLU A 296 1.71 -16.07 6.87
CA GLU A 296 1.61 -17.54 6.90
C GLU A 296 1.17 -18.09 8.27
N THR A 297 1.25 -17.28 9.33
CA THR A 297 0.83 -17.65 10.69
C THR A 297 -0.67 -17.48 10.93
N GLY A 298 -1.38 -16.85 10.00
CA GLY A 298 -2.83 -16.66 10.10
C GLY A 298 -3.27 -15.75 11.24
N GLY A 299 -2.43 -14.80 11.65
CA GLY A 299 -2.71 -13.78 12.66
C GLY A 299 -1.91 -13.90 13.97
N ASP A 300 -1.03 -14.89 14.11
CA ASP A 300 -0.17 -15.01 15.30
C ASP A 300 0.87 -13.88 15.32
N CYS A 301 1.47 -13.54 14.16
CA CYS A 301 2.36 -12.39 14.03
C CYS A 301 1.64 -11.05 14.24
N TYR A 302 0.40 -10.91 13.78
CA TYR A 302 -0.40 -9.72 14.06
C TYR A 302 -0.62 -9.53 15.57
N GLU A 303 -0.97 -10.61 16.29
CA GLU A 303 -1.06 -10.57 17.75
C GLU A 303 0.29 -10.23 18.39
N GLY A 304 1.38 -10.86 17.93
CA GLY A 304 2.74 -10.54 18.37
C GLY A 304 3.08 -9.05 18.22
N LEU A 305 2.72 -8.44 17.09
CA LEU A 305 2.88 -7.00 16.84
C LEU A 305 2.05 -6.15 17.82
N VAL A 306 0.77 -6.48 18.02
CA VAL A 306 -0.09 -5.79 18.99
C VAL A 306 0.53 -5.84 20.39
N ARG A 307 0.95 -7.02 20.83
CA ARG A 307 1.53 -7.23 22.16
C ARG A 307 2.89 -6.54 22.31
N ARG A 308 3.74 -6.57 21.27
CA ARG A 308 5.01 -5.84 21.20
C ARG A 308 4.78 -4.35 21.42
N CYS A 309 3.78 -3.76 20.77
CA CYS A 309 3.40 -2.35 20.95
C CYS A 309 2.85 -2.07 22.36
N LEU A 310 1.97 -2.93 22.88
CA LEU A 310 1.37 -2.75 24.21
C LEU A 310 2.41 -2.76 25.34
N LYS A 311 3.46 -3.59 25.19
CA LYS A 311 4.56 -3.78 26.14
C LYS A 311 5.69 -2.75 26.01
N MET A 312 5.62 -1.81 25.06
CA MET A 312 6.61 -0.74 24.95
C MET A 312 6.68 0.09 26.24
N LYS A 313 7.87 0.63 26.53
CA LYS A 313 8.19 1.34 27.78
C LYS A 313 7.18 2.44 28.15
N LYS A 314 6.72 3.24 27.17
CA LYS A 314 5.76 4.34 27.37
C LYS A 314 4.30 3.86 27.48
N LYS A 315 4.04 2.56 27.31
CA LYS A 315 2.71 1.94 27.28
C LYS A 315 1.76 2.71 26.36
N PRO A 316 2.07 2.80 25.04
CA PRO A 316 1.26 3.58 24.11
C PRO A 316 -0.19 3.09 24.07
N ALA A 317 -1.09 3.98 23.67
CA ALA A 317 -2.40 3.60 23.18
C ALA A 317 -2.25 2.89 21.83
N VAL A 318 -2.80 1.69 21.70
CA VAL A 318 -2.76 0.90 20.45
C VAL A 318 -4.15 0.91 19.82
N ILE A 319 -4.22 1.28 18.56
CA ILE A 319 -5.47 1.38 17.78
C ILE A 319 -5.37 0.43 16.59
N LEU A 320 -6.38 -0.41 16.40
CA LEU A 320 -6.46 -1.26 15.21
C LEU A 320 -7.33 -0.58 14.15
N LEU A 321 -6.80 -0.48 12.93
CA LEU A 321 -7.47 0.11 11.78
C LEU A 321 -7.70 -0.96 10.71
N PHE A 322 -8.94 -1.12 10.27
CA PHE A 322 -9.33 -2.10 9.26
C PHE A 322 -9.72 -1.41 7.95
N SER A 323 -8.79 -1.35 7.00
CA SER A 323 -9.03 -0.88 5.63
C SER A 323 -9.92 -1.84 4.83
N VAL A 324 -10.29 -1.44 3.61
CA VAL A 324 -11.16 -2.21 2.71
C VAL A 324 -10.76 -2.00 1.25
N PHE A 325 -10.81 -3.06 0.44
CA PHE A 325 -10.64 -3.00 -1.02
C PHE A 325 -11.96 -2.78 -1.76
N VAL A 326 -11.88 -2.53 -3.07
CA VAL A 326 -13.05 -2.19 -3.90
C VAL A 326 -14.11 -3.30 -3.95
N ASP A 327 -13.72 -4.55 -3.74
CA ASP A 327 -14.57 -5.75 -3.68
C ASP A 327 -15.07 -6.04 -2.25
N ASP A 328 -15.00 -5.04 -1.36
CA ASP A 328 -15.33 -5.10 0.06
C ASP A 328 -14.47 -6.09 0.87
N TYR A 329 -13.36 -6.55 0.30
CA TYR A 329 -12.43 -7.46 0.95
C TYR A 329 -11.65 -6.79 2.08
N ASN A 330 -11.57 -7.48 3.22
CA ASN A 330 -10.59 -7.30 4.28
C ASN A 330 -10.59 -8.54 5.21
N LEU A 331 -9.68 -8.56 6.17
CA LEU A 331 -9.51 -9.61 7.19
C LEU A 331 -10.00 -9.17 8.57
N GLU A 332 -10.96 -8.24 8.63
CA GLU A 332 -11.50 -7.73 9.89
C GLU A 332 -12.01 -8.84 10.81
N ASP A 333 -12.71 -9.85 10.27
CA ASP A 333 -13.21 -11.00 11.04
C ASP A 333 -12.09 -11.81 11.71
N ARG A 334 -10.89 -11.84 11.11
CA ARG A 334 -9.69 -12.49 11.67
C ARG A 334 -9.07 -11.66 12.78
N LEU A 335 -9.03 -10.33 12.64
CA LEU A 335 -8.22 -9.43 13.46
C LEU A 335 -8.99 -8.78 14.61
N VAL A 336 -10.30 -8.55 14.47
CA VAL A 336 -11.17 -8.01 15.53
C VAL A 336 -11.15 -8.83 16.82
N PRO A 337 -11.12 -10.18 16.80
CA PRO A 337 -11.00 -10.97 18.02
C PRO A 337 -9.78 -10.61 18.88
N ILE A 338 -8.64 -10.28 18.25
CA ILE A 338 -7.42 -9.85 18.96
C ILE A 338 -7.68 -8.50 19.65
N GLY A 339 -8.28 -7.54 18.94
CA GLY A 339 -8.66 -6.25 19.51
C GLY A 339 -9.63 -6.37 20.68
N LYS A 340 -10.63 -7.27 20.59
CA LYS A 340 -11.56 -7.56 21.71
C LYS A 340 -10.83 -8.17 22.90
N HIS A 341 -9.92 -9.11 22.66
CA HIS A 341 -9.17 -9.79 23.73
C HIS A 341 -8.36 -8.81 24.58
N TYR A 342 -7.72 -7.82 23.95
CA TYR A 342 -6.94 -6.78 24.63
C TYR A 342 -7.73 -5.51 24.97
N ASN A 343 -9.04 -5.51 24.73
CA ASN A 343 -9.95 -4.36 24.89
C ASN A 343 -9.43 -3.08 24.20
N LEU A 344 -9.03 -3.19 22.92
CA LEU A 344 -8.42 -2.09 22.19
C LEU A 344 -9.46 -1.21 21.45
N PRO A 345 -9.18 0.09 21.29
CA PRO A 345 -9.84 0.93 20.31
C PRO A 345 -9.70 0.35 18.89
N MET A 346 -10.81 0.30 18.15
CA MET A 346 -10.87 -0.25 16.80
C MET A 346 -11.68 0.63 15.85
N VAL A 347 -11.14 0.84 14.67
CA VAL A 347 -11.78 1.60 13.57
C VAL A 347 -11.92 0.70 12.34
N SER A 348 -13.13 0.60 11.80
CA SER A 348 -13.45 -0.16 10.59
C SER A 348 -13.86 0.79 9.47
N ILE A 349 -12.99 0.92 8.48
CA ILE A 349 -13.30 1.72 7.28
C ILE A 349 -14.38 1.02 6.47
N LYS A 350 -14.34 -0.32 6.40
CA LYS A 350 -15.40 -1.15 5.82
C LYS A 350 -16.78 -0.81 6.39
N SER A 351 -16.90 -0.75 7.72
CA SER A 351 -18.16 -0.40 8.39
C SER A 351 -18.63 1.01 8.06
N ALA A 352 -17.70 1.96 7.93
CA ALA A 352 -18.03 3.34 7.54
C ALA A 352 -18.58 3.41 6.11
N VAL A 353 -17.86 2.88 5.11
CA VAL A 353 -18.12 3.24 3.70
C VAL A 353 -18.89 2.19 2.90
N THR A 354 -18.82 0.90 3.25
CA THR A 354 -19.35 -0.15 2.36
C THR A 354 -20.85 -0.02 2.10
N LYS A 355 -21.64 0.39 3.11
CA LYS A 355 -23.09 0.64 2.90
C LYS A 355 -23.32 1.75 1.87
N GLN A 356 -22.50 2.80 1.87
CA GLN A 356 -22.66 3.95 0.96
C GLN A 356 -22.46 3.54 -0.50
N PHE A 357 -21.57 2.57 -0.75
CA PHE A 357 -21.26 2.10 -2.10
C PHE A 357 -22.43 1.45 -2.83
N TYR A 358 -23.42 0.95 -2.09
CA TYR A 358 -24.60 0.30 -2.65
C TYR A 358 -25.86 1.17 -2.63
N LEU A 359 -25.78 2.38 -2.08
CA LEU A 359 -26.86 3.35 -2.14
C LEU A 359 -26.88 4.07 -3.49
N LYS A 360 -28.07 4.40 -3.96
CA LYS A 360 -28.25 5.36 -5.06
C LYS A 360 -28.15 6.80 -4.55
N LYS A 361 -27.94 7.75 -5.45
CA LYS A 361 -27.84 9.18 -5.10
C LYS A 361 -29.11 9.70 -4.42
N ASP A 362 -30.28 9.26 -4.89
CA ASP A 362 -31.59 9.61 -4.33
C ASP A 362 -31.91 8.89 -3.01
N GLU A 363 -31.13 7.87 -2.63
CA GLU A 363 -31.23 7.17 -1.34
C GLU A 363 -30.32 7.80 -0.26
N GLY A 364 -29.74 8.98 -0.54
CA GLY A 364 -28.89 9.71 0.41
C GLY A 364 -27.44 9.22 0.45
N ARG A 365 -26.92 8.65 -0.65
CA ARG A 365 -25.50 8.29 -0.76
C ARG A 365 -24.60 9.49 -0.49
N VAL A 366 -23.66 9.30 0.43
CA VAL A 366 -22.61 10.29 0.78
C VAL A 366 -21.40 10.15 -0.14
N ILE A 367 -20.99 8.91 -0.44
CA ILE A 367 -19.80 8.61 -1.24
C ILE A 367 -19.94 7.31 -2.03
N GLY A 368 -19.60 7.33 -3.31
CA GLY A 368 -19.48 6.14 -4.16
C GLY A 368 -18.07 5.56 -4.21
N LYS A 369 -17.93 4.33 -4.71
CA LYS A 369 -16.62 3.68 -4.88
C LYS A 369 -15.68 4.52 -5.74
N ASN A 370 -16.19 5.16 -6.80
CA ASN A 370 -15.42 5.97 -7.74
C ASN A 370 -14.80 7.24 -7.12
N ALA A 371 -15.37 7.74 -6.03
CA ALA A 371 -14.81 8.83 -5.25
C ALA A 371 -13.83 8.32 -4.19
N PHE A 372 -14.19 7.22 -3.50
CA PHE A 372 -13.37 6.69 -2.40
C PHE A 372 -12.06 6.08 -2.89
N PHE A 373 -12.10 5.30 -3.98
CA PHE A 373 -10.97 4.52 -4.47
C PHE A 373 -10.18 5.24 -5.57
N TYR A 374 -8.86 5.22 -5.44
CA TYR A 374 -7.92 5.63 -6.47
C TYR A 374 -7.74 4.53 -7.52
N ASP A 375 -7.59 3.30 -7.05
CA ASP A 375 -7.55 2.08 -7.85
C ASP A 375 -8.28 0.96 -7.08
N ARG A 376 -8.23 -0.27 -7.57
CA ARG A 376 -8.96 -1.39 -6.93
C ARG A 376 -8.53 -1.68 -5.48
N TYR A 377 -7.37 -1.21 -5.06
CA TYR A 377 -6.77 -1.45 -3.74
C TYR A 377 -6.76 -0.19 -2.86
N HIS A 378 -6.41 0.95 -3.44
CA HIS A 378 -5.99 2.11 -2.67
C HIS A 378 -7.06 3.21 -2.64
N PRO A 379 -7.26 3.88 -1.50
CA PRO A 379 -8.13 5.04 -1.41
C PRO A 379 -7.53 6.27 -2.13
N ALA A 380 -8.38 7.12 -2.69
CA ALA A 380 -8.01 8.45 -3.16
C ALA A 380 -7.89 9.44 -1.98
N ASN A 381 -7.54 10.70 -2.24
CA ASN A 381 -7.40 11.74 -1.21
C ASN A 381 -8.63 11.87 -0.29
N ILE A 382 -9.84 11.78 -0.85
CA ILE A 382 -11.07 11.81 -0.03
C ILE A 382 -11.24 10.53 0.79
N GLY A 383 -10.86 9.36 0.25
CA GLY A 383 -10.83 8.11 1.00
C GLY A 383 -9.86 8.18 2.18
N HIS A 384 -8.65 8.71 1.98
CA HIS A 384 -7.70 8.97 3.06
C HIS A 384 -8.22 9.99 4.09
N THR A 385 -8.99 10.99 3.65
CA THR A 385 -9.66 11.94 4.56
C THR A 385 -10.69 11.23 5.43
N ILE A 386 -11.54 10.38 4.84
CA ILE A 386 -12.52 9.56 5.57
C ILE A 386 -11.84 8.63 6.58
N MET A 387 -10.74 7.97 6.17
CA MET A 387 -9.97 7.13 7.09
C MET A 387 -9.45 7.92 8.29
N SER A 388 -8.92 9.12 8.04
CA SER A 388 -8.46 10.01 9.09
C SER A 388 -9.60 10.45 10.01
N ASP A 389 -10.72 10.88 9.44
CA ASP A 389 -11.88 11.35 10.18
C ASP A 389 -12.48 10.27 11.08
N CYS A 390 -12.46 8.99 10.67
CA CYS A 390 -12.87 7.88 11.53
C CYS A 390 -11.96 7.73 12.76
N ILE A 391 -10.64 7.92 12.61
CA ILE A 391 -9.69 7.91 13.75
C ILE A 391 -9.90 9.16 14.62
N LEU A 392 -10.13 10.33 14.03
CA LEU A 392 -10.39 11.55 14.77
C LEU A 392 -11.72 11.48 15.52
N GLU A 393 -12.72 10.79 14.98
CA GLU A 393 -13.97 10.50 15.68
C GLU A 393 -13.74 9.56 16.87
N LEU A 394 -12.92 8.52 16.71
CA LEU A 394 -12.46 7.72 17.84
C LEU A 394 -11.81 8.61 18.92
N PHE A 395 -10.94 9.56 18.55
CA PHE A 395 -10.32 10.48 19.51
C PHE A 395 -11.34 11.36 20.23
N ARG A 396 -12.27 11.99 19.49
CA ARG A 396 -13.32 12.85 20.09
C ARG A 396 -14.16 12.07 21.10
N ARG A 397 -14.59 10.86 20.74
CA ARG A 397 -15.39 10.00 21.61
C ARG A 397 -14.58 9.52 22.81
N ALA A 398 -13.35 9.05 22.60
CA ALA A 398 -12.47 8.62 23.68
C ALA A 398 -12.14 9.74 24.67
N ASP A 399 -12.15 11.00 24.25
CA ASP A 399 -11.86 12.13 25.13
C ASP A 399 -13.00 12.45 26.12
N VAL A 400 -14.26 12.19 25.74
CA VAL A 400 -15.44 12.58 26.54
C VAL A 400 -16.22 11.39 27.10
N GLU A 401 -16.19 10.23 26.45
CA GLU A 401 -16.89 9.02 26.87
C GLU A 401 -16.04 8.21 27.86
N ASN A 402 -16.69 7.57 28.83
CA ASN A 402 -16.06 6.63 29.76
C ASN A 402 -16.67 5.24 29.57
N PRO A 403 -16.24 4.49 28.54
CA PRO A 403 -16.78 3.15 28.30
C PRO A 403 -16.51 2.25 29.52
N GLU A 404 -17.52 1.47 29.90
CA GLU A 404 -17.39 0.43 30.92
C GLU A 404 -16.58 -0.75 30.37
N GLY A 405 -15.72 -1.36 31.20
CA GLY A 405 -14.91 -2.51 30.80
C GLY A 405 -13.63 -2.66 31.60
N GLU A 406 -12.90 -3.74 31.35
CA GLU A 406 -11.57 -3.96 31.91
C GLU A 406 -10.55 -3.03 31.27
N SER A 407 -9.59 -2.53 32.05
CA SER A 407 -8.45 -1.79 31.48
C SER A 407 -7.62 -2.69 30.57
N THR A 408 -6.95 -2.08 29.59
CA THR A 408 -6.00 -2.76 28.70
C THR A 408 -4.91 -3.42 29.53
N ASP A 409 -4.83 -4.74 29.48
CA ASP A 409 -3.85 -5.53 30.21
C ASP A 409 -2.76 -6.06 29.26
N ASP A 410 -1.56 -5.49 29.38
CA ASP A 410 -0.36 -5.90 28.63
C ASP A 410 0.30 -7.18 29.19
N THR A 411 -0.23 -7.72 30.29
CA THR A 411 0.16 -9.00 30.91
C THR A 411 -0.77 -10.16 30.56
N LYS A 412 -1.91 -9.88 29.92
CA LYS A 412 -2.88 -10.89 29.49
C LYS A 412 -2.18 -11.95 28.64
N THR A 413 -2.57 -13.21 28.79
CA THR A 413 -2.05 -14.30 27.95
C THR A 413 -2.37 -14.04 26.49
N ALA A 414 -1.53 -14.54 25.58
CA ALA A 414 -1.85 -14.51 24.16
C ALA A 414 -3.18 -15.21 23.89
N MET A 415 -4.01 -14.64 23.02
CA MET A 415 -5.25 -15.23 22.52
C MET A 415 -4.94 -16.42 21.60
N ARG A 416 -3.92 -16.25 20.74
CA ARG A 416 -3.52 -17.22 19.73
C ARG A 416 -2.17 -17.84 20.07
N SER A 417 -1.13 -17.01 20.18
CA SER A 417 0.24 -17.46 20.37
C SER A 417 1.14 -16.38 20.95
N ASP A 418 2.01 -16.75 21.90
CA ASP A 418 3.09 -15.89 22.42
C ASP A 418 4.42 -16.14 21.71
N ASP A 419 4.46 -17.04 20.72
CA ASP A 419 5.68 -17.43 19.99
C ASP A 419 6.33 -16.22 19.23
N PHE A 420 5.61 -15.09 19.10
CA PHE A 420 6.02 -13.91 18.33
C PHE A 420 6.03 -12.60 19.16
N ASP A 421 5.96 -12.66 20.50
CA ASP A 421 5.79 -11.47 21.36
C ASP A 421 6.94 -10.45 21.29
N MET A 422 8.17 -10.91 21.05
CA MET A 422 9.39 -10.11 21.19
C MET A 422 10.38 -10.45 20.06
N ILE A 423 9.95 -10.21 18.82
CA ILE A 423 10.83 -10.33 17.66
C ILE A 423 11.77 -9.12 17.58
N ASN A 424 13.07 -9.39 17.56
CA ASN A 424 14.14 -8.42 17.32
C ASN A 424 14.68 -8.59 15.89
N LEU A 425 15.12 -7.50 15.28
CA LEU A 425 15.78 -7.51 13.98
C LEU A 425 17.24 -7.95 14.11
N ILE A 426 17.65 -8.92 13.30
CA ILE A 426 19.05 -9.17 12.96
C ILE A 426 19.28 -8.75 11.51
N ASP A 427 20.24 -7.87 11.29
CA ASP A 427 20.75 -7.49 9.98
C ASP A 427 22.27 -7.30 10.08
N ARG A 428 22.93 -6.71 9.07
CA ARG A 428 24.39 -6.56 9.11
C ARG A 428 24.88 -5.59 10.18
N THR A 429 24.03 -4.68 10.66
CA THR A 429 24.39 -3.63 11.62
C THR A 429 23.78 -3.83 13.01
N HIS A 430 22.74 -4.66 13.12
CA HIS A 430 22.04 -5.02 14.35
C HIS A 430 22.07 -6.54 14.53
N ASN A 431 22.50 -7.00 15.69
CA ASN A 431 22.62 -8.43 15.96
C ASN A 431 22.04 -8.77 17.33
N GLU A 432 21.55 -10.01 17.47
CA GLU A 432 21.08 -10.53 18.75
C GLU A 432 22.29 -10.94 19.61
N PRO A 433 22.32 -10.64 20.91
CA PRO A 433 23.41 -11.05 21.79
C PRO A 433 23.68 -12.56 21.73
N GLY A 434 24.90 -12.93 21.35
CA GLY A 434 25.34 -14.32 21.26
C GLY A 434 25.11 -14.98 19.89
N ALA A 435 24.45 -14.31 18.94
CA ALA A 435 24.38 -14.81 17.57
C ALA A 435 25.72 -14.65 16.86
N VAL A 436 26.21 -15.74 16.27
CA VAL A 436 27.44 -15.79 15.47
C VAL A 436 27.05 -16.00 14.01
N ILE A 437 27.44 -15.06 13.14
CA ILE A 437 27.11 -15.06 11.72
C ILE A 437 28.40 -15.20 10.90
N GLU A 438 28.40 -16.18 10.00
CA GLU A 438 29.45 -16.43 9.02
C GLU A 438 28.82 -16.30 7.62
N PRO A 439 29.05 -15.20 6.88
CA PRO A 439 28.28 -14.92 5.67
C PRO A 439 28.56 -15.86 4.48
N GLY A 440 29.63 -16.68 4.53
CA GLY A 440 30.04 -17.52 3.41
C GLY A 440 30.21 -16.70 2.14
N SER A 441 29.54 -17.10 1.06
CA SER A 441 29.54 -16.39 -0.23
C SER A 441 28.57 -15.19 -0.27
N PHE A 442 27.74 -14.98 0.76
CA PHE A 442 26.77 -13.87 0.86
C PHE A 442 27.41 -12.59 1.42
N THR A 443 28.54 -12.17 0.85
CA THR A 443 29.33 -11.02 1.32
C THR A 443 28.94 -9.70 0.67
N GLY A 444 28.12 -9.72 -0.38
CA GLY A 444 27.67 -8.54 -1.10
C GLY A 444 26.64 -7.71 -0.34
N THR A 445 26.42 -6.48 -0.81
CA THR A 445 25.30 -5.62 -0.38
C THR A 445 24.45 -5.31 -1.59
N ASP A 446 23.18 -5.69 -1.55
CA ASP A 446 22.23 -5.30 -2.58
C ASP A 446 21.70 -3.89 -2.32
N THR A 447 21.62 -3.10 -3.38
CA THR A 447 21.12 -1.72 -3.38
C THR A 447 19.83 -1.56 -4.19
N VAL A 448 19.41 -2.61 -4.90
CA VAL A 448 18.16 -2.68 -5.66
C VAL A 448 17.08 -3.27 -4.75
N LEU A 449 16.59 -2.44 -3.85
CA LEU A 449 15.71 -2.84 -2.75
C LEU A 449 14.30 -2.26 -2.91
N GLN A 450 13.34 -2.87 -2.22
CA GLN A 450 12.03 -2.26 -2.05
C GLN A 450 12.23 -0.92 -1.33
N ALA A 451 11.67 0.15 -1.87
CA ALA A 451 11.82 1.48 -1.30
C ALA A 451 10.45 2.15 -1.11
N CYS A 452 10.29 2.89 -0.01
CA CYS A 452 9.01 3.46 0.39
C CYS A 452 9.18 4.89 0.91
N GLN A 453 8.22 5.77 0.60
CA GLN A 453 8.16 7.10 1.20
C GLN A 453 7.80 6.97 2.68
N MET A 454 8.72 7.32 3.56
CA MET A 454 8.55 7.25 5.02
C MET A 454 8.33 8.63 5.61
N ASP A 455 7.63 8.69 6.74
CA ASP A 455 7.43 9.93 7.51
C ASP A 455 6.88 11.09 6.64
N MET A 456 7.57 12.23 6.58
CA MET A 456 7.20 13.37 5.72
C MET A 456 7.90 13.38 4.35
N SER A 457 8.79 12.41 4.10
CA SER A 457 9.59 12.36 2.87
C SER A 457 8.73 12.00 1.66
N ILE A 458 9.05 12.64 0.53
CA ILE A 458 8.57 12.24 -0.80
C ILE A 458 9.58 11.36 -1.54
N GLU A 459 10.83 11.37 -1.08
CA GLU A 459 11.88 10.48 -1.58
C GLU A 459 11.70 9.09 -0.96
N SER A 460 11.95 8.05 -1.75
CA SER A 460 11.82 6.66 -1.33
C SER A 460 13.02 6.24 -0.47
N THR A 461 12.74 5.68 0.70
CA THR A 461 13.73 5.09 1.61
C THR A 461 13.85 3.58 1.32
N PRO A 462 15.05 3.07 0.97
CA PRO A 462 15.28 1.64 0.82
C PRO A 462 14.99 0.88 2.12
N GLN A 463 14.32 -0.26 2.01
CA GLN A 463 14.01 -1.16 3.11
C GLN A 463 15.10 -2.23 3.21
N PHE A 464 15.60 -2.46 4.42
CA PHE A 464 16.69 -3.40 4.72
C PHE A 464 17.97 -3.18 3.90
N PRO A 465 18.59 -1.98 3.98
CA PRO A 465 19.85 -1.69 3.29
C PRO A 465 21.05 -2.47 3.84
N ASP A 466 20.97 -2.93 5.09
CA ASP A 466 22.01 -3.66 5.79
C ASP A 466 21.86 -5.18 5.59
N ASN A 467 21.79 -5.60 4.33
CA ASN A 467 21.50 -6.99 3.91
C ASN A 467 22.76 -7.81 3.58
N TRP A 468 22.61 -9.12 3.37
CA TRP A 468 23.62 -10.01 2.80
C TRP A 468 23.19 -10.52 1.43
N ALA A 469 24.01 -10.27 0.41
CA ALA A 469 23.74 -10.65 -0.96
C ALA A 469 24.79 -11.62 -1.51
N HIS A 470 24.32 -12.64 -2.22
CA HIS A 470 25.11 -13.48 -3.10
C HIS A 470 24.98 -12.96 -4.54
N PHE A 471 26.11 -12.83 -5.25
CA PHE A 471 26.16 -12.31 -6.63
C PHE A 471 26.82 -13.31 -7.59
N GLY A 472 26.33 -14.56 -7.59
CA GLY A 472 26.77 -15.62 -8.52
C GLY A 472 28.23 -16.04 -8.38
N LYS A 473 28.81 -15.94 -7.19
CA LYS A 473 30.23 -16.24 -6.94
C LYS A 473 30.44 -16.92 -5.59
N GLY A 474 30.98 -18.14 -5.66
CA GLY A 474 31.23 -18.98 -4.49
C GLY A 474 30.02 -19.85 -4.16
N ASP A 475 30.25 -20.89 -3.36
CA ASP A 475 29.25 -21.86 -2.92
C ASP A 475 29.21 -22.02 -1.39
N GLU A 476 30.13 -21.36 -0.67
CA GLU A 476 30.16 -21.38 0.78
C GLU A 476 28.86 -20.82 1.36
N PRO A 477 28.17 -21.56 2.26
CA PRO A 477 26.87 -21.17 2.76
C PRO A 477 26.94 -20.01 3.75
N PHE A 478 25.86 -19.24 3.84
CA PHE A 478 25.62 -18.38 5.00
C PHE A 478 25.29 -19.27 6.21
N ARG A 479 26.00 -19.09 7.32
CA ARG A 479 25.75 -19.81 8.58
C ARG A 479 25.44 -18.83 9.70
N MET A 480 24.45 -19.15 10.52
CA MET A 480 24.14 -18.42 11.73
C MET A 480 23.90 -19.40 12.88
N THR A 481 24.67 -19.25 13.96
CA THR A 481 24.46 -19.98 15.22
C THR A 481 23.87 -19.02 16.24
N LEU A 482 22.71 -19.35 16.80
CA LEU A 482 22.04 -18.52 17.78
C LEU A 482 21.14 -19.35 18.70
N LYS A 483 20.90 -18.85 19.91
CA LYS A 483 19.87 -19.40 20.80
C LYS A 483 18.56 -18.67 20.57
N CYS A 484 17.53 -19.39 20.13
CA CYS A 484 16.20 -18.83 19.94
C CYS A 484 15.10 -19.88 20.05
N ARG A 485 13.86 -19.43 20.19
CA ARG A 485 12.65 -20.26 20.04
C ARG A 485 11.89 -19.96 18.75
N THR A 486 12.02 -18.76 18.21
CA THR A 486 11.39 -18.36 16.95
C THR A 486 12.38 -17.64 16.07
N LEU A 487 12.42 -17.98 14.79
CA LEU A 487 13.25 -17.30 13.80
C LEU A 487 12.48 -17.16 12.49
N LEU A 488 12.49 -15.95 11.95
CA LEU A 488 12.01 -15.59 10.64
C LEU A 488 13.19 -15.18 9.77
N ILE A 489 13.23 -15.63 8.53
CA ILE A 489 14.10 -15.04 7.50
C ILE A 489 13.31 -13.95 6.78
N VAL A 490 13.97 -12.83 6.48
CA VAL A 490 13.46 -11.82 5.54
C VAL A 490 14.37 -11.83 4.32
N TYR A 491 13.79 -12.04 3.14
CA TYR A 491 14.53 -12.07 1.88
C TYR A 491 13.88 -11.14 0.85
N LYS A 492 14.62 -10.88 -0.23
CA LYS A 492 14.18 -10.02 -1.33
C LYS A 492 13.57 -10.88 -2.45
N ASP A 493 12.28 -10.70 -2.72
CA ASP A 493 11.68 -11.11 -3.99
C ASP A 493 12.10 -10.15 -5.11
N SER A 494 12.18 -10.64 -6.34
CA SER A 494 12.61 -9.89 -7.52
C SER A 494 12.10 -10.57 -8.79
N ASN A 495 11.83 -9.79 -9.84
CA ASN A 495 11.46 -10.32 -11.15
C ASN A 495 12.67 -10.58 -12.07
N SER A 496 13.88 -10.36 -11.58
CA SER A 496 15.09 -10.53 -12.38
C SER A 496 15.32 -12.02 -12.70
N PRO A 497 15.65 -12.37 -13.96
CA PRO A 497 16.02 -13.74 -14.33
C PRO A 497 17.38 -14.18 -13.74
N ASP A 498 18.14 -13.24 -13.16
CA ASP A 498 19.42 -13.50 -12.51
C ASP A 498 19.27 -13.96 -11.07
N GLU A 499 18.06 -13.93 -10.50
CA GLU A 499 17.79 -14.39 -9.13
C GLU A 499 17.53 -15.90 -9.12
N GLY A 500 18.04 -16.56 -8.07
CA GLY A 500 18.03 -18.01 -7.96
C GLY A 500 17.56 -18.51 -6.61
N ASP A 501 17.07 -19.75 -6.61
CA ASP A 501 16.49 -20.36 -5.44
C ASP A 501 17.58 -20.65 -4.38
N VAL A 502 17.20 -20.64 -3.10
CA VAL A 502 18.06 -21.05 -1.98
C VAL A 502 17.40 -22.13 -1.14
N ASP A 503 18.21 -23.01 -0.57
CA ASP A 503 17.80 -23.99 0.42
C ASP A 503 18.20 -23.52 1.82
N VAL A 504 17.23 -23.56 2.74
CA VAL A 504 17.39 -23.18 4.15
C VAL A 504 17.36 -24.43 5.01
N PHE A 505 18.41 -24.64 5.79
CA PHE A 505 18.56 -25.74 6.72
C PHE A 505 18.58 -25.23 8.16
N VAL A 506 17.95 -25.97 9.06
CA VAL A 506 18.04 -25.78 10.51
C VAL A 506 18.50 -27.09 11.13
N ASP A 507 19.59 -27.03 11.89
CA ASP A 507 20.20 -28.19 12.56
C ASP A 507 20.48 -29.36 11.59
N GLY A 508 20.92 -29.02 10.37
CA GLY A 508 21.24 -29.96 9.30
C GLY A 508 20.03 -30.51 8.52
N SER A 509 18.80 -30.11 8.86
CA SER A 509 17.58 -30.54 8.18
C SER A 509 17.06 -29.45 7.24
N LEU A 510 16.73 -29.79 5.99
CA LEU A 510 16.10 -28.86 5.04
C LEU A 510 14.71 -28.48 5.55
N VAL A 511 14.47 -27.19 5.78
CA VAL A 511 13.16 -26.69 6.24
C VAL A 511 12.40 -25.94 5.14
N LYS A 512 13.10 -25.32 4.18
CA LYS A 512 12.46 -24.56 3.10
C LYS A 512 13.40 -24.44 1.89
N THR A 513 12.81 -24.41 0.70
CA THR A 513 13.44 -23.89 -0.53
C THR A 513 12.71 -22.61 -0.90
N ILE A 514 13.44 -21.51 -1.02
CA ILE A 514 12.88 -20.17 -1.30
C ILE A 514 13.15 -19.82 -2.76
N ASN A 515 12.08 -19.55 -3.50
CA ASN A 515 12.14 -19.01 -4.86
C ASN A 515 11.93 -17.48 -4.80
N PRO A 516 12.98 -16.66 -5.01
CA PRO A 516 12.89 -15.21 -4.93
C PRO A 516 12.13 -14.57 -6.10
N ARG A 517 11.59 -15.35 -7.04
CA ARG A 517 10.81 -14.84 -8.17
C ARG A 517 9.32 -15.13 -8.05
N ALA A 518 8.89 -15.74 -6.94
CA ALA A 518 7.50 -16.17 -6.73
C ALA A 518 6.51 -14.99 -6.78
N ILE A 519 6.89 -13.84 -6.23
CA ILE A 519 6.05 -12.64 -6.20
C ILE A 519 6.17 -11.79 -7.48
N GLY A 520 7.30 -11.86 -8.18
CA GLY A 520 7.45 -11.23 -9.49
C GLY A 520 7.62 -9.70 -9.48
N TRP A 521 8.08 -9.11 -8.37
CA TRP A 521 8.58 -7.73 -8.28
C TRP A 521 9.46 -7.55 -7.04
N ILE A 522 10.16 -6.42 -6.92
CA ILE A 522 11.08 -6.15 -5.79
C ILE A 522 10.28 -5.95 -4.49
N HIS A 523 10.31 -6.94 -3.60
CA HIS A 523 9.47 -6.99 -2.41
C HIS A 523 10.20 -7.64 -1.22
N CYS A 524 9.93 -7.17 0.01
CA CYS A 524 10.45 -7.75 1.23
C CYS A 524 9.49 -8.83 1.75
N ASN A 525 9.94 -10.09 1.78
CA ASN A 525 9.10 -11.21 2.19
C ASN A 525 9.67 -11.93 3.43
N PRO A 526 8.88 -12.07 4.51
CA PRO A 526 9.25 -12.87 5.67
C PRO A 526 8.81 -14.34 5.52
N TYR A 527 9.55 -15.25 6.16
CA TYR A 527 9.12 -16.63 6.40
C TYR A 527 9.60 -17.13 7.75
N VAL A 528 8.75 -17.86 8.46
CA VAL A 528 9.10 -18.59 9.68
C VAL A 528 9.93 -19.83 9.31
N ILE A 529 11.13 -19.93 9.88
CA ILE A 529 12.05 -21.06 9.69
C ILE A 529 12.32 -21.83 10.98
N ILE A 530 12.07 -21.22 12.14
CA ILE A 530 12.10 -21.88 13.47
C ILE A 530 10.87 -21.43 14.25
N ARG A 531 10.16 -22.38 14.86
CA ARG A 531 9.06 -22.13 15.80
C ARG A 531 8.97 -23.24 16.83
N GLU A 532 9.47 -22.96 18.02
CA GLU A 532 9.58 -23.88 19.14
C GLU A 532 9.00 -23.28 20.43
N LYS A 533 8.75 -24.14 21.42
CA LYS A 533 8.19 -23.69 22.70
C LYS A 533 9.25 -23.11 23.64
N GLU A 534 10.45 -23.67 23.61
CA GLU A 534 11.58 -23.26 24.44
C GLU A 534 12.75 -22.84 23.57
N ALA A 535 13.54 -21.91 24.06
CA ALA A 535 14.71 -21.43 23.36
C ALA A 535 15.87 -22.41 23.47
N LYS A 536 16.42 -22.81 22.32
CA LYS A 536 17.62 -23.65 22.24
C LYS A 536 18.59 -23.11 21.20
N GLU A 537 19.82 -23.60 21.27
CA GLU A 537 20.82 -23.28 20.26
C GLU A 537 20.48 -23.99 18.95
N HIS A 538 20.54 -23.23 17.87
CA HIS A 538 20.28 -23.68 16.51
C HIS A 538 21.42 -23.28 15.59
N VAL A 539 21.68 -24.10 14.58
CA VAL A 539 22.55 -23.78 13.46
C VAL A 539 21.70 -23.65 12.20
N VAL A 540 21.63 -22.44 11.66
CA VAL A 540 20.95 -22.12 10.40
C VAL A 540 21.99 -22.07 9.29
N GLU A 541 21.75 -22.79 8.20
CA GLU A 541 22.57 -22.76 6.99
C GLU A 541 21.70 -22.38 5.78
N ILE A 542 22.11 -21.37 5.02
CA ILE A 542 21.45 -20.96 3.77
C ILE A 542 22.46 -21.10 2.64
N ARG A 543 22.11 -21.87 1.61
CA ARG A 543 22.94 -22.08 0.43
C ARG A 543 22.12 -21.92 -0.84
N MET A 544 22.78 -21.53 -1.93
CA MET A 544 22.15 -21.57 -3.24
C MET A 544 21.67 -22.99 -3.53
N HIS A 545 20.47 -23.10 -4.11
CA HIS A 545 19.93 -24.39 -4.55
C HIS A 545 20.83 -24.98 -5.64
N GLU A 546 20.87 -26.31 -5.74
CA GLU A 546 21.69 -27.00 -6.74
C GLU A 546 21.35 -26.51 -8.16
N GLY A 547 22.36 -26.01 -8.88
CA GLY A 547 22.20 -25.45 -10.22
C GLY A 547 21.85 -23.96 -10.26
N PHE A 548 21.81 -23.27 -9.12
CA PHE A 548 21.60 -21.82 -9.00
C PHE A 548 22.82 -21.10 -8.38
N GLU A 549 23.97 -21.74 -8.28
CA GLU A 549 25.18 -21.18 -7.66
C GLU A 549 25.76 -19.99 -8.45
N ASP A 550 25.37 -19.80 -9.72
CA ASP A 550 25.73 -18.64 -10.55
C ASP A 550 24.70 -17.49 -10.46
N LYS A 551 23.66 -17.65 -9.64
CA LYS A 551 22.55 -16.69 -9.50
C LYS A 551 22.68 -15.80 -8.27
N ASN A 552 21.90 -14.73 -8.27
CA ASN A 552 21.80 -13.79 -7.17
C ASN A 552 20.77 -14.26 -6.14
N PHE A 553 20.99 -13.91 -4.87
CA PHE A 553 19.98 -13.99 -3.81
C PHE A 553 20.32 -12.99 -2.71
N THR A 554 19.31 -12.39 -2.08
CA THR A 554 19.52 -11.42 -1.01
C THR A 554 18.73 -11.79 0.25
N ILE A 555 19.48 -12.02 1.34
CA ILE A 555 18.98 -12.13 2.71
C ILE A 555 18.92 -10.70 3.27
N LEU A 556 17.71 -10.17 3.44
CA LEU A 556 17.49 -8.81 3.95
C LEU A 556 17.70 -8.71 5.46
N GLY A 557 17.46 -9.80 6.20
CA GLY A 557 17.64 -9.87 7.64
C GLY A 557 16.88 -11.04 8.25
N PHE A 558 16.76 -11.04 9.56
CA PHE A 558 15.99 -12.03 10.32
C PHE A 558 15.18 -11.36 11.42
N GLY A 559 14.05 -11.97 11.77
CA GLY A 559 13.33 -11.67 13.01
C GLY A 559 13.56 -12.79 14.02
N VAL A 560 14.09 -12.49 15.21
CA VAL A 560 14.40 -13.49 16.22
C VAL A 560 13.64 -13.26 17.52
N TYR A 561 13.12 -14.33 18.10
CA TYR A 561 12.74 -14.37 19.52
C TYR A 561 13.68 -15.35 20.23
N ALA A 562 14.61 -14.78 20.99
CA ALA A 562 15.60 -15.48 21.80
C ALA A 562 15.01 -16.30 22.96
#